data_AF-A0A935YR03-F1
#
_entry.id   AF-A0A935YR03-F1
#
_cell.length_a   1.000
_cell.length_b   1.000
_cell.length_c   1.000
_cell.angle_alpha   90.00
_cell.angle_beta   90.00
_cell.angle_gamma   90.00
#
_symmetry.space_group_name_H-M   'P 1'
#
loop_
_entity.id
_entity.type
_entity.pdbx_description
1 polymer ?
#
loop_
_entity_poly.entity_id
_entity_poly.type
_entity_poly.pdbx_seq_one_letter_code
_entity_poly.pdbx_strand_id
1 'polypeptide(L)'
;MRSFYLILLLASSPLFAQTCDPMATMMELDATTKAIDSELNAEFEKRVSEYAKLSGMNEKATTEYQIKAVMNPEVLALQRNLNEDMTGLMDAFAQKNCDEIKRIAGLNHERAKKQWAISIKIVEDDIAKYQ
;
A
#
# COMPACT_ATOMS: atom_id res chain seq x y z
N MET A 1 57.26 -30.29 -13.54
CA MET A 1 56.03 -30.96 -14.02
C MET A 1 54.98 -30.77 -12.94
N ARG A 2 54.16 -29.72 -13.06
CA ARG A 2 52.79 -29.74 -13.61
C ARG A 2 51.78 -30.44 -12.69
N SER A 3 51.03 -29.59 -11.99
CA SER A 3 49.59 -29.69 -11.77
C SER A 3 49.06 -30.65 -10.70
N PHE A 4 48.98 -30.15 -9.47
CA PHE A 4 47.90 -30.52 -8.53
C PHE A 4 47.21 -29.28 -7.94
N TYR A 5 47.12 -28.20 -8.73
CA TYR A 5 46.13 -27.14 -8.52
C TYR A 5 44.95 -27.42 -9.44
N LEU A 6 43.97 -28.21 -8.98
CA LEU A 6 42.67 -28.28 -9.63
C LEU A 6 41.54 -28.23 -8.59
N ILE A 7 41.24 -26.99 -8.21
CA ILE A 7 39.87 -26.46 -8.05
C ILE A 7 39.00 -27.21 -7.02
N LEU A 8 39.31 -26.96 -5.75
CA LEU A 8 38.28 -26.54 -4.79
C LEU A 8 37.62 -25.27 -5.34
N LEU A 9 36.44 -25.36 -5.96
CA LEU A 9 35.46 -24.27 -6.19
C LEU A 9 34.40 -24.70 -7.22
N LEU A 10 33.49 -25.59 -6.85
CA LEU A 10 32.21 -25.76 -7.57
C LEU A 10 31.02 -25.86 -6.60
N ALA A 11 31.14 -25.18 -5.46
CA ALA A 11 30.05 -25.00 -4.50
C ALA A 11 29.82 -23.50 -4.26
N SER A 12 29.62 -22.73 -5.32
CA SER A 12 29.26 -21.31 -5.18
C SER A 12 28.69 -20.76 -6.48
N SER A 13 27.53 -21.26 -6.87
CA SER A 13 26.61 -20.44 -7.62
C SER A 13 25.22 -20.90 -7.23
N PRO A 14 24.48 -20.13 -6.41
CA PRO A 14 23.04 -20.21 -6.48
C PRO A 14 22.67 -19.63 -7.85
N LEU A 15 22.82 -20.46 -8.88
CA LEU A 15 22.19 -20.28 -10.18
C LEU A 15 20.71 -20.66 -10.05
N PHE A 16 20.09 -20.35 -8.91
CA PHE A 16 18.67 -20.08 -8.87
C PHE A 16 18.53 -18.66 -9.37
N ALA A 17 18.61 -18.50 -10.69
CA ALA A 17 17.89 -17.41 -11.32
C ALA A 17 16.46 -17.54 -10.81
N GLN A 18 16.08 -16.70 -9.85
CA GLN A 18 14.69 -16.52 -9.47
C GLN A 18 13.99 -16.11 -10.76
N THR A 19 13.36 -17.06 -11.43
CA THR A 19 12.40 -16.82 -12.50
C THR A 19 11.14 -16.29 -11.85
N CYS A 20 11.24 -15.15 -11.17
CA CYS A 20 10.08 -14.42 -10.76
C CYS A 20 9.60 -13.65 -12.00
N ASP A 21 8.31 -13.70 -12.26
CA ASP A 21 7.68 -12.83 -13.24
C ASP A 21 7.31 -11.53 -12.51
N PRO A 22 7.99 -10.40 -12.80
CA PRO A 22 7.70 -9.12 -12.18
C PRO A 22 6.24 -8.70 -12.35
N MET A 23 5.64 -9.01 -13.50
CA MET A 23 4.26 -8.65 -13.81
C MET A 23 3.28 -9.50 -13.01
N ALA A 24 3.48 -10.82 -12.97
CA ALA A 24 2.64 -11.71 -12.16
C ALA A 24 2.72 -11.36 -10.66
N THR A 25 3.93 -11.05 -10.18
CA THR A 25 4.16 -10.61 -8.79
C THR A 25 3.36 -9.35 -8.47
N MET A 26 3.38 -8.35 -9.36
CA MET A 26 2.65 -7.11 -9.17
C MET A 26 1.13 -7.31 -9.25
N MET A 27 0.64 -8.16 -10.15
CA MET A 27 -0.79 -8.47 -10.28
C MET A 27 -1.39 -9.09 -9.01
N GLU A 28 -0.67 -10.02 -8.37
CA GLU A 28 -1.09 -10.63 -7.12
C GLU A 28 -1.20 -9.59 -5.98
N LEU A 29 -0.21 -8.70 -5.90
CA LEU A 29 -0.15 -7.64 -4.90
C LEU A 29 -1.21 -6.55 -5.13
N ASP A 30 -1.50 -6.23 -6.40
CA ASP A 30 -2.57 -5.31 -6.80
C ASP A 30 -3.95 -5.87 -6.41
N ALA A 31 -4.19 -7.16 -6.66
CA ALA A 31 -5.46 -7.80 -6.29
C ALA A 31 -5.71 -7.76 -4.77
N THR A 32 -4.68 -8.03 -3.96
CA THR A 32 -4.78 -7.99 -2.50
C THR A 32 -4.98 -6.55 -2.00
N THR A 33 -4.28 -5.59 -2.60
CA THR A 33 -4.41 -4.17 -2.24
C THR A 33 -5.81 -3.65 -2.56
N LYS A 34 -6.38 -4.01 -3.73
CA LYS A 34 -7.74 -3.64 -4.11
C LYS A 34 -8.81 -4.23 -3.20
N ALA A 35 -8.64 -5.48 -2.76
CA ALA A 35 -9.58 -6.09 -1.83
C ALA A 35 -9.62 -5.33 -0.49
N ILE A 36 -8.45 -5.00 0.05
CA ILE A 36 -8.33 -4.26 1.31
C ILE A 36 -8.84 -2.81 1.17
N ASP A 37 -8.50 -2.15 0.06
CA ASP A 37 -9.00 -0.80 -0.25
C ASP A 37 -10.54 -0.78 -0.31
N SER A 38 -11.13 -1.77 -0.97
CA SER A 38 -12.59 -1.91 -1.05
C SER A 38 -13.25 -2.14 0.32
N GLU A 39 -12.65 -2.99 1.17
CA GLU A 39 -13.18 -3.28 2.51
C GLU A 39 -13.14 -2.04 3.41
N LEU A 40 -11.99 -1.36 3.44
CA LEU A 40 -11.79 -0.18 4.28
C LEU A 40 -12.60 1.02 3.78
N ASN A 41 -12.74 1.20 2.47
CA ASN A 41 -13.62 2.21 1.89
C ASN A 41 -15.08 1.96 2.28
N ALA A 42 -15.55 0.71 2.24
CA ALA A 42 -16.91 0.38 2.65
C ALA A 42 -17.17 0.70 4.13
N GLU A 43 -16.20 0.43 5.01
CA GLU A 43 -16.32 0.81 6.43
C GLU A 43 -16.29 2.33 6.61
N PHE A 44 -15.41 3.04 5.90
CA PHE A 44 -15.38 4.51 5.92
C PHE A 44 -16.72 5.13 5.49
N GLU A 45 -17.29 4.68 4.37
CA GLU A 45 -18.59 5.13 3.87
C GLU A 45 -19.72 4.88 4.89
N LYS A 46 -19.69 3.72 5.55
CA LYS A 46 -20.63 3.39 6.62
C LYS A 46 -20.51 4.35 7.80
N ARG A 47 -19.30 4.68 8.26
CA ARG A 47 -19.08 5.64 9.35
C ARG A 47 -19.49 7.06 8.97
N VAL A 48 -19.19 7.49 7.76
CA VAL A 48 -19.65 8.79 7.26
C VAL A 48 -21.17 8.85 7.25
N SER A 49 -21.85 7.80 6.79
CA SER A 49 -23.31 7.73 6.77
C SER A 49 -23.90 7.83 8.19
N GLU A 50 -23.28 7.16 9.17
CA GLU A 50 -23.64 7.27 10.58
C GLU A 50 -23.48 8.70 11.10
N TYR A 51 -22.31 9.30 10.88
CA TYR A 51 -22.03 10.68 11.28
C TYR A 51 -22.99 11.69 10.64
N ALA A 52 -23.28 11.55 9.34
CA ALA A 52 -24.20 12.42 8.62
C ALA A 52 -25.61 12.39 9.22
N LYS A 53 -26.09 11.21 9.66
CA LYS A 53 -27.38 11.08 10.34
C LYS A 53 -27.38 11.76 11.71
N LEU A 54 -26.33 11.58 12.50
CA LEU A 54 -26.20 12.17 13.84
C LEU A 54 -26.10 13.69 13.79
N SER A 55 -25.34 14.20 12.82
CA SER A 55 -25.10 15.64 12.63
C SER A 55 -26.19 16.36 11.83
N GLY A 56 -27.12 15.63 11.20
CA GLY A 56 -28.15 16.19 10.35
C GLY A 56 -27.62 16.76 9.02
N MET A 57 -26.51 16.23 8.52
CA MET A 57 -25.94 16.66 7.23
C MET A 57 -26.82 16.27 6.05
N ASN A 58 -26.89 17.17 5.07
CA ASN A 58 -27.41 16.84 3.74
C ASN A 58 -26.32 16.23 2.86
N GLU A 59 -26.71 15.71 1.70
CA GLU A 59 -25.81 15.03 0.76
C GLU A 59 -24.57 15.86 0.41
N LYS A 60 -24.73 17.16 0.10
CA LYS A 60 -23.61 18.05 -0.23
C LYS A 60 -22.62 18.17 0.93
N ALA A 61 -23.11 18.38 2.15
CA ALA A 61 -22.27 18.50 3.34
C ALA A 61 -21.56 17.16 3.65
N THR A 62 -22.24 16.03 3.44
CA THR A 62 -21.65 14.69 3.57
C THR A 62 -20.50 14.49 2.58
N THR A 63 -20.68 14.84 1.31
CA THR A 63 -19.60 14.74 0.30
C THR A 63 -18.42 15.65 0.64
N GLU A 64 -18.68 16.90 1.05
CA GLU A 64 -17.60 17.81 1.49
C GLU A 64 -16.83 17.28 2.71
N TYR A 65 -17.54 16.61 3.62
CA TYR A 65 -16.94 15.97 4.78
C TYR A 65 -16.07 14.76 4.38
N GLN A 66 -16.56 13.89 3.50
CA GLN A 66 -15.78 12.76 2.98
C GLN A 66 -14.45 13.21 2.38
N ILE A 67 -14.50 14.23 1.52
CA ILE A 67 -13.31 14.81 0.89
C ILE A 67 -12.34 15.31 1.96
N LYS A 68 -12.82 16.05 2.97
CA LYS A 68 -11.97 16.56 4.05
C LYS A 68 -11.31 15.46 4.87
N ALA A 69 -12.03 14.38 5.17
CA ALA A 69 -11.51 13.26 5.94
C ALA A 69 -10.38 12.54 5.18
N VAL A 70 -10.57 12.25 3.88
CA VAL A 70 -9.55 11.57 3.06
C VAL A 70 -8.41 12.49 2.62
N MET A 71 -8.64 13.80 2.57
CA MET A 71 -7.61 14.82 2.30
C MET A 71 -6.99 15.41 3.58
N ASN A 72 -7.19 14.77 4.73
CA ASN A 72 -6.61 15.25 5.98
C ASN A 72 -5.06 15.32 5.87
N PRO A 73 -4.40 16.36 6.41
CA PRO A 73 -2.95 16.52 6.34
C PRO A 73 -2.14 15.31 6.84
N GLU A 74 -2.64 14.56 7.83
CA GLU A 74 -2.00 13.34 8.32
C GLU A 74 -2.09 12.21 7.30
N VAL A 75 -3.22 12.08 6.61
CA VAL A 75 -3.43 11.13 5.50
C VAL A 75 -2.51 11.48 4.33
N LEU A 76 -2.42 12.77 3.98
CA LEU A 76 -1.54 13.26 2.92
C LEU A 76 -0.06 13.13 3.28
N ALA A 77 0.31 13.26 4.56
CA ALA A 77 1.69 13.07 5.01
C ALA A 77 2.19 11.65 4.77
N LEU A 78 1.29 10.64 4.75
CA LEU A 78 1.64 9.27 4.39
C LEU A 78 2.03 9.14 2.92
N GLN A 79 1.59 10.04 2.04
CA GLN A 79 1.92 10.05 0.60
C GLN A 79 3.31 10.64 0.29
N ARG A 80 4.06 11.08 1.30
CA ARG A 80 5.43 11.52 1.08
C ARG A 80 6.25 10.39 0.46
N ASN A 81 7.07 10.76 -0.52
CA ASN A 81 8.00 9.89 -1.24
C ASN A 81 7.35 8.90 -2.23
N LEU A 82 6.07 9.07 -2.61
CA LEU A 82 5.45 8.29 -3.70
C LEU A 82 6.28 8.30 -5.00
N ASN A 83 6.93 9.43 -5.31
CA ASN A 83 7.81 9.53 -6.48
C ASN A 83 9.04 8.64 -6.35
N GLU A 84 9.66 8.57 -5.16
CA GLU A 84 10.82 7.71 -4.91
C GLU A 84 10.43 6.22 -4.94
N ASP A 85 9.27 5.88 -4.38
CA ASP A 85 8.74 4.51 -4.42
C ASP A 85 8.42 4.09 -5.86
N MET A 86 7.83 4.98 -6.66
CA MET A 86 7.54 4.71 -8.07
C MET A 86 8.82 4.54 -8.88
N THR A 87 9.83 5.41 -8.69
CA THR A 87 11.13 5.26 -9.33
C THR A 87 11.79 3.94 -8.93
N GLY A 88 11.82 3.61 -7.64
CA GLY A 88 12.38 2.36 -7.14
C GLY A 88 11.65 1.13 -7.68
N LEU A 89 10.31 1.21 -7.82
CA LEU A 89 9.52 0.15 -8.41
C LEU A 89 9.89 -0.05 -9.89
N MET A 90 9.96 1.02 -10.67
CA MET A 90 10.33 0.96 -12.09
C MET A 90 11.75 0.42 -12.28
N ASP A 91 12.70 0.81 -11.44
CA ASP A 91 14.06 0.29 -11.44
C ASP A 91 14.09 -1.21 -11.10
N ALA A 92 13.33 -1.64 -10.10
CA ALA A 92 13.20 -3.04 -9.72
C ALA A 92 12.57 -3.89 -10.83
N PHE A 93 11.57 -3.35 -11.54
CA PHE A 93 10.98 -3.96 -12.74
C PHE A 93 12.00 -4.13 -13.85
N ALA A 94 12.77 -3.08 -14.17
CA ALA A 94 13.81 -3.13 -15.19
C ALA A 94 14.90 -4.16 -14.86
N GLN A 95 15.21 -4.32 -13.57
CA GLN A 95 16.19 -5.29 -13.06
C GLN A 95 15.61 -6.71 -12.85
N LYS A 96 14.30 -6.90 -13.05
CA LYS A 96 13.58 -8.14 -12.70
C LYS A 96 13.80 -8.58 -11.25
N ASN A 97 13.91 -7.62 -10.33
CA ASN A 97 14.15 -7.86 -8.91
C ASN A 97 12.81 -7.97 -8.15
N CYS A 98 12.23 -9.17 -8.08
CA CYS A 98 10.90 -9.31 -7.46
C CYS A 98 10.90 -9.20 -5.94
N ASP A 99 12.03 -9.42 -5.26
CA ASP A 99 12.11 -9.18 -3.83
C ASP A 99 11.94 -7.68 -3.54
N GLU A 100 12.55 -6.84 -4.37
CA GLU A 100 12.39 -5.39 -4.27
C GLU A 100 10.99 -4.92 -4.70
N ILE A 101 10.41 -5.51 -5.75
CA ILE A 101 9.00 -5.24 -6.14
C ILE A 101 8.06 -5.57 -4.98
N LYS A 102 8.20 -6.75 -4.36
CA LYS A 102 7.40 -7.16 -3.19
C LYS A 102 7.60 -6.21 -2.02
N ARG A 103 8.83 -5.79 -1.76
CA ARG A 103 9.15 -4.84 -0.69
C ARG A 103 8.45 -3.49 -0.90
N ILE A 104 8.58 -2.89 -2.07
CA ILE A 104 7.98 -1.58 -2.38
C ILE A 104 6.46 -1.67 -2.42
N ALA A 105 5.90 -2.69 -3.05
CA ALA A 105 4.46 -2.92 -3.07
C ALA A 105 3.89 -3.17 -1.65
N GLY A 106 4.61 -3.91 -0.80
CA GLY A 106 4.24 -4.11 0.60
C GLY A 106 4.25 -2.80 1.40
N LEU A 107 5.23 -1.91 1.16
CA LEU A 107 5.23 -0.57 1.78
C LEU A 107 4.02 0.26 1.33
N ASN A 108 3.70 0.25 0.04
CA ASN A 108 2.51 0.93 -0.50
C ASN A 108 1.21 0.37 0.12
N HIS A 109 1.15 -0.94 0.30
CA HIS A 109 0.02 -1.62 0.92
C HIS A 109 -0.19 -1.19 2.38
N GLU A 110 0.87 -1.19 3.19
CA GLU A 110 0.80 -0.76 4.59
C GLU A 110 0.50 0.74 4.71
N ARG A 111 0.96 1.55 3.75
CA ARG A 111 0.61 2.97 3.67
C ARG A 111 -0.89 3.17 3.41
N ALA A 112 -1.47 2.43 2.46
CA ALA A 112 -2.90 2.50 2.15
C ALA A 112 -3.76 2.13 3.37
N LYS A 113 -3.40 1.06 4.09
CA LYS A 113 -4.07 0.70 5.36
C LYS A 113 -4.03 1.82 6.38
N LYS A 114 -2.87 2.45 6.57
CA LYS A 114 -2.71 3.58 7.52
C LYS A 114 -3.54 4.79 7.11
N GLN A 115 -3.62 5.09 5.81
CA GLN A 115 -4.45 6.18 5.30
C GLN A 115 -5.91 5.96 5.67
N TRP A 116 -6.45 4.78 5.38
CA TRP A 116 -7.82 4.43 5.75
C TRP A 116 -8.04 4.45 7.25
N ALA A 117 -7.11 3.89 8.04
CA ALA A 117 -7.24 3.88 9.50
C ALA A 117 -7.33 5.30 10.07
N ILE A 118 -6.54 6.26 9.56
CA ILE A 118 -6.63 7.66 9.96
C ILE A 118 -7.96 8.27 9.52
N SER A 119 -8.35 8.09 8.26
CA SER A 119 -9.63 8.61 7.73
C SER A 119 -10.83 8.11 8.53
N ILE A 120 -10.89 6.81 8.82
CA ILE A 120 -11.96 6.21 9.64
C ILE A 120 -11.93 6.78 11.06
N LYS A 121 -10.75 6.86 11.68
CA LYS A 121 -10.61 7.41 13.03
C LYS A 121 -11.10 8.85 13.14
N ILE A 122 -10.87 9.69 12.13
CA ILE A 122 -11.41 11.06 12.10
C ILE A 122 -12.94 11.04 12.23
N VAL A 123 -13.61 10.16 11.49
CA VAL A 123 -15.07 10.03 11.54
C VAL A 123 -15.55 9.45 12.86
N GLU A 124 -14.85 8.44 13.40
CA GLU A 124 -15.17 7.87 14.70
C GLU A 124 -15.03 8.89 15.84
N ASP A 125 -13.97 9.69 15.83
CA ASP A 125 -13.74 10.76 16.82
C ASP A 125 -14.83 11.86 16.72
N ASP A 126 -15.38 12.11 15.53
CA ASP A 126 -16.50 13.03 15.32
C ASP A 126 -17.85 12.43 15.76
N ILE A 127 -18.09 11.14 15.52
CA ILE A 127 -19.27 10.42 16.01
C ILE A 127 -19.29 10.41 17.54
N ALA A 128 -18.14 10.21 18.18
CA ALA A 128 -18.02 10.16 19.65
C ALA A 128 -18.48 11.46 20.33
N LYS A 129 -18.53 12.59 19.63
CA LYS A 129 -19.05 13.87 20.15
C LYS A 129 -20.57 13.89 20.35
N TYR A 130 -21.28 12.88 19.85
CA TYR A 130 -22.73 12.71 19.96
C TYR A 130 -23.14 11.64 20.99
N GLN A 131 -22.18 11.03 21.68
CA GLN A 131 -22.37 10.02 22.72
C GLN A 131 -22.15 10.63 24.11
#